data_AF-A0A165WRC1-F1
#
_entry.id   AF-A0A165WRC1-F1
#
_cell.length_a   1.000
_cell.length_b   1.000
_cell.length_c   1.000
_cell.angle_alpha   90.00
_cell.angle_beta   90.00
_cell.angle_gamma   90.00
#
_symmetry.space_group_name_H-M   'P 1'
#
loop_
_entity.id
_entity.type
_entity.pdbx_description
1 polymer ?
#
loop_
_entity_poly.entity_id
_entity_poly.type
_entity_poly.pdbx_seq_one_letter_code
_entity_poly.pdbx_strand_id
1 'polypeptide(L)' 'MTEQGILASEIIEGSYTKRKFGRFIDALLEHMQPYPAPNSVIVMDNCRIHKDPEVLQRIRDR' A
#
# COMPACT_ATOMS: atom_id res chain seq x y z
N MET A 1 -1.59 -9.26 -0.08
CA MET A 1 -1.85 -10.55 -0.77
C MET A 1 -2.99 -10.32 -1.74
N THR A 2 -2.94 -10.94 -2.91
CA THR A 2 -3.98 -10.87 -3.94
C THR A 2 -4.41 -12.30 -4.28
N GLU A 3 -5.41 -12.44 -5.14
CA GLU A 3 -5.88 -13.76 -5.59
C GLU A 3 -4.80 -14.56 -6.33
N GLN A 4 -3.76 -13.89 -6.85
CA GLN A 4 -2.63 -14.49 -7.56
C GLN A 4 -1.35 -14.62 -6.70
N GLY A 5 -1.42 -14.27 -5.41
CA GLY A 5 -0.31 -14.45 -4.46
C GLY A 5 0.20 -13.16 -3.82
N ILE A 6 1.51 -13.09 -3.57
CA ILE A 6 2.15 -11.95 -2.88
C ILE A 6 2.72 -10.99 -3.92
N LEU A 7 2.28 -9.73 -3.91
CA LEU A 7 2.84 -8.67 -4.78
C LEU A 7 4.04 -7.96 -4.16
N ALA A 8 3.99 -7.68 -2.86
CA ALA A 8 5.03 -6.96 -2.13
C ALA A 8 5.10 -7.47 -0.70
N SER A 9 6.31 -7.56 -0.15
CA SER A 9 6.59 -7.93 1.24
C SER A 9 7.84 -7.18 1.70
N GLU A 10 7.78 -6.61 2.90
CA GLU A 10 8.88 -5.85 3.51
C GLU A 10 9.08 -6.35 4.94
N ILE A 11 10.33 -6.64 5.32
CA ILE A 11 10.70 -6.98 6.70
C ILE A 11 11.40 -5.77 7.29
N ILE A 12 10.89 -5.30 8.42
CA ILE A 12 11.38 -4.08 9.08
C ILE A 12 11.86 -4.41 10.49
N GLU A 13 13.06 -3.94 10.83
CA GLU A 13 13.53 -3.90 12.20
C GLU A 13 12.86 -2.74 12.97
N GLY A 14 12.37 -3.04 14.17
CA GLY A 14 11.69 -2.10 15.05
C GLY A 14 10.29 -1.68 14.57
N SER A 15 9.79 -0.55 15.06
CA SER A 15 8.42 -0.11 14.76
C SER A 15 8.22 0.31 13.31
N TYR A 16 7.02 0.03 12.79
CA TYR A 16 6.59 0.49 11.48
C TYR A 16 5.87 1.84 11.59
N THR A 17 6.48 2.86 10.98
CA THR A 17 6.01 4.26 11.09
C THR A 17 5.27 4.66 9.83
N LYS A 18 4.47 5.73 9.90
CA LYS A 18 3.81 6.37 8.75
C LYS A 18 4.75 6.57 7.56
N ARG A 19 5.97 7.06 7.81
CA ARG A 19 7.01 7.26 6.79
C ARG A 19 7.48 5.95 6.16
N LYS A 20 7.65 4.88 6.95
CA LYS A 20 8.05 3.56 6.40
C LYS A 20 6.90 2.99 5.56
N PHE A 21 5.68 3.09 6.07
CA PHE A 21 4.47 2.66 5.36
C PHE A 21 4.24 3.41 4.04
N GLY A 22 4.48 4.73 3.99
CA GLY A 22 4.37 5.50 2.74
C GLY A 22 5.29 4.97 1.63
N ARG A 23 6.53 4.59 1.97
CA ARG A 23 7.45 3.98 0.99
C ARG A 23 6.99 2.60 0.51
N PHE A 24 6.40 1.82 1.40
CA PHE A 24 5.80 0.54 1.01
C PHE A 24 4.60 0.75 0.07
N ILE A 25 3.79 1.78 0.30
CA ILE A 25 2.70 2.14 -0.61
C ILE A 25 3.25 2.51 -1.98
N ASP A 26 4.32 3.30 -2.07
CA ASP A 26 4.95 3.61 -3.36
C ASP A 26 5.36 2.34 -4.13
N ALA A 27 6.03 1.41 -3.45
CA ALA A 27 6.46 0.15 -4.06
C ALA A 27 5.27 -0.74 -4.47
N LEU A 28 4.23 -0.85 -3.63
CA LEU A 28 3.01 -1.58 -3.96
C LEU A 28 2.31 -0.96 -5.18
N LEU A 29 2.33 0.37 -5.24
CA LEU A 29 1.82 1.18 -6.34
C LEU A 29 2.71 1.11 -7.60
N GLU A 30 3.69 0.23 -7.71
CA GLU A 30 4.28 -0.10 -9.02
C GLU A 30 3.59 -1.32 -9.65
N HIS A 31 2.87 -2.11 -8.84
CA HIS A 31 2.32 -3.41 -9.24
C HIS A 31 0.78 -3.45 -9.31
N MET A 32 0.10 -2.41 -8.84
CA MET A 32 -1.37 -2.31 -9.00
C MET A 32 -1.79 -1.81 -10.39
N GLN A 33 -3.08 -1.89 -10.70
CA GLN A 33 -3.67 -1.37 -11.94
C GLN A 33 -4.89 -0.49 -11.65
N PRO A 34 -5.33 0.36 -12.59
CA PRO A 34 -6.60 1.08 -12.43
C PRO A 34 -7.79 0.13 -12.30
N TYR A 35 -8.76 0.49 -11.45
CA TYR A 35 -10.00 -0.28 -11.30
C TYR A 35 -10.81 -0.28 -12.62
N PRO A 36 -11.39 -1.42 -13.06
CA PRO A 36 -11.57 -2.70 -12.37
C PRO A 36 -10.55 -3.80 -12.72
N ALA A 37 -9.37 -3.45 -13.24
CA ALA A 37 -8.35 -4.45 -13.59
C ALA A 37 -7.87 -5.25 -12.36
N PRO A 38 -7.20 -6.41 -12.53
CA PRO A 38 -6.61 -7.14 -11.42
C PRO A 38 -5.70 -6.26 -10.55
N ASN A 39 -5.66 -6.54 -9.25
CA ASN A 39 -4.85 -5.80 -8.27
C ASN A 39 -5.17 -4.29 -8.20
N SER A 40 -6.43 -3.89 -8.35
CA SER A 40 -6.84 -2.48 -8.40
C SER A 40 -7.41 -1.90 -7.11
N VAL A 41 -7.60 -2.72 -6.07
CA VAL A 41 -8.18 -2.31 -4.79
C VAL A 41 -7.23 -2.63 -3.65
N ILE A 42 -6.94 -1.62 -2.81
CA ILE A 42 -6.20 -1.80 -1.56
C ILE A 42 -7.20 -2.03 -0.42
N VAL A 43 -7.07 -3.16 0.28
CA VAL A 43 -7.84 -3.47 1.49
C VAL A 43 -6.86 -3.59 2.66
N MET A 44 -7.10 -2.83 3.73
CA MET A 44 -6.24 -2.76 4.91
C MET A 44 -7.06 -2.69 6.19
N ASP A 45 -6.46 -3.05 7.32
CA ASP A 45 -7.05 -2.83 8.63
C ASP A 45 -7.05 -1.32 9.01
N ASN A 46 -7.81 -0.99 10.06
CA ASN A 46 -8.09 0.38 10.47
C ASN A 46 -6.95 1.05 11.28
N CYS A 47 -5.70 0.62 11.10
CA CYS A 47 -4.56 1.12 11.86
C CYS A 47 -4.35 2.63 11.66
N ARG A 48 -3.95 3.33 12.74
CA ARG A 48 -3.79 4.80 12.73
C ARG A 48 -2.78 5.29 11.70
N ILE A 49 -1.75 4.50 11.39
CA ILE A 49 -0.72 4.88 10.41
C ILE A 49 -1.22 4.77 8.96
N HIS A 50 -2.25 3.96 8.69
CA HIS A 50 -2.84 3.81 7.35
C HIS A 50 -3.72 5.00 6.96
N LYS A 51 -4.17 5.79 7.95
CA LYS A 51 -5.02 6.98 7.78
C LYS A 51 -4.25 8.25 7.49
N ASP A 52 -2.96 8.15 7.17
CA ASP A 52 -2.18 9.33 6.82
C ASP A 52 -2.71 9.92 5.50
N PRO A 53 -3.08 11.21 5.44
CA PRO A 53 -3.56 11.84 4.20
C PRO A 53 -2.60 11.65 3.02
N GLU A 54 -1.30 11.55 3.29
CA GLU A 54 -0.27 11.34 2.27
C GLU A 54 -0.44 9.99 1.54
N VAL A 55 -0.91 8.95 2.23
CA VAL A 55 -1.17 7.63 1.62
C VAL A 55 -2.30 7.74 0.60
N LEU A 56 -3.37 8.44 0.94
CA LEU A 56 -4.50 8.64 0.03
C LEU A 56 -4.10 9.49 -1.17
N GLN A 57 -3.26 10.51 -0.96
CA GLN A 57 -2.74 11.34 -2.03
C GLN A 57 -1.93 10.51 -3.04
N ARG A 58 -1.00 9.68 -2.55
CA ARG A 58 -0.18 8.77 -3.38
C ARG A 58 -1.02 7.83 -4.24
N ILE A 59 -2.11 7.28 -3.69
CA ILE A 59 -3.02 6.39 -4.43
C ILE A 59 -3.77 7.15 -5.54
N ARG A 60 -4.09 8.43 -5.33
CA ARG A 60 -4.84 9.26 -6.28
C ARG A 60 -3.98 9.86 -7.40
N ASP A 61 -2.71 10.12 -7.12
CA ASP A 61 -1.78 10.75 -8.06
C ASP A 61 -1.15 9.75 -9.04
N ARG A 62 -1.41 8.46 -8.84
CA ARG A 62 -1.01 7.40 -9.75
C ARG A 62 -2.00 7.23 -10.90
#